data_AF-A0AAV6B934-F1
#
_entry.id   AF-A0AAV6B934-F1
#
_cell.length_a   1.000
_cell.length_b   1.000
_cell.length_c   1.000
_cell.angle_alpha   90.00
_cell.angle_beta   90.00
_cell.angle_gamma   90.00
#
_symmetry.space_group_name_H-M   'P 1'
#
loop_
_entity.id
_entity.type
_entity.pdbx_description
1 polymer ?
#
loop_
_entity_poly.entity_id
_entity_poly.type
_entity_poly.pdbx_seq_one_letter_code
_entity_poly.pdbx_strand_id
1 'polypeptide(L)'
;MRKSLLFVSLLGFALAGCKTKPKIDFTALDQSGMWSTNLAQIKKMNVSAAEVAELTKLKRAGAGDPMCLSLLKSARDHNHEFTSGDSVIELSGAGYTDAEILEMAQADKLDALSSDAVMLKLIGLSNSTVQVVIRRREQGLPTLTSAQIGRLKNIGESEKKILDLIYQGLSGQQAESYVTRLEAARNHAHTDFVHVRGRRPR
;
A
#
# COMPACT_ATOMS: atom_id res chain seq x y z
N MET A 1 53.84 46.86 22.46
CA MET A 1 52.69 47.65 22.96
C MET A 1 51.43 47.02 22.35
N ARG A 2 50.39 46.50 23.01
CA ARG A 2 49.81 46.46 24.37
C ARG A 2 49.19 45.04 24.53
N LYS A 3 49.52 44.25 25.57
CA LYS A 3 48.74 44.00 26.82
C LYS A 3 47.23 43.75 26.54
N SER A 4 46.73 42.51 26.64
CA SER A 4 46.38 41.73 27.85
C SER A 4 44.91 41.92 28.27
N LEU A 5 44.12 40.84 28.29
CA LEU A 5 42.99 40.51 29.19
C LEU A 5 42.23 39.32 28.56
N LEU A 6 42.51 38.05 28.92
CA LEU A 6 41.98 37.33 30.09
C LEU A 6 40.48 37.56 30.34
N PHE A 7 39.66 36.63 29.85
CA PHE A 7 38.46 36.18 30.56
C PHE A 7 38.38 34.64 30.50
N VAL A 8 38.77 34.03 31.61
CA VAL A 8 38.47 32.65 31.99
C VAL A 8 37.08 32.66 32.65
N SER A 9 36.11 31.98 32.04
CA SER A 9 34.82 31.59 32.63
C SER A 9 34.05 30.80 31.55
N LEU A 10 33.40 29.68 31.76
CA LEU A 10 33.08 28.95 32.98
C LEU A 10 32.66 27.54 32.52
N LEU A 11 33.23 26.54 33.20
CA LEU A 11 32.68 25.22 33.51
C LEU A 11 31.25 24.90 33.05
N GLY A 12 31.12 23.77 32.34
CA GLY A 12 30.19 22.71 32.72
C GLY A 12 28.78 22.72 32.14
N PHE A 13 28.60 22.11 30.97
CA PHE A 13 27.35 21.42 30.62
C PHE A 13 27.64 20.09 29.90
N ALA A 14 28.36 19.21 30.59
CA ALA A 14 28.29 17.77 30.32
C ALA A 14 27.02 17.23 30.98
N LEU A 15 25.85 17.57 30.43
CA LEU A 15 24.64 16.80 30.71
C LEU A 15 24.77 15.48 29.94
N ALA A 16 25.43 14.53 30.58
CA ALA A 16 25.19 13.11 30.38
C ALA A 16 23.73 12.81 30.81
N GLY A 17 22.79 13.17 29.95
CA GLY A 17 21.42 12.67 30.02
C GLY A 17 21.44 11.21 29.65
N CYS A 18 21.68 10.33 30.62
CA CYS A 18 21.36 8.91 30.51
C CYS A 18 19.88 8.81 30.12
N LYS A 19 19.62 8.61 28.83
CA LYS A 19 18.31 8.25 28.31
C LYS A 19 18.01 6.85 28.83
N THR A 20 17.42 6.75 30.02
CA THR A 20 16.71 5.54 30.44
C THR A 20 15.69 5.28 29.34
N LYS A 21 15.96 4.27 28.51
CA LYS A 21 15.01 3.85 27.47
C LYS A 21 13.69 3.55 28.19
N PRO A 22 12.58 4.23 27.87
CA PRO A 22 11.31 3.93 28.50
C PRO A 22 11.03 2.44 28.32
N LYS A 23 10.63 1.77 29.40
CA LYS A 23 10.27 0.35 29.34
C LYS A 23 9.10 0.23 28.38
N ILE A 24 9.29 -0.56 27.33
CA ILE A 24 8.25 -0.81 26.34
C ILE A 24 7.28 -1.81 26.95
N ASP A 25 5.99 -1.45 26.93
CA ASP A 25 4.93 -2.31 27.41
C ASP A 25 4.52 -3.30 26.32
N PHE A 26 4.65 -4.59 26.61
CA PHE A 26 4.28 -5.69 25.72
C PHE A 26 2.96 -6.34 26.13
N THR A 27 2.30 -5.85 27.19
CA THR A 27 1.09 -6.46 27.76
C THR A 27 -0.04 -6.55 26.74
N ALA A 28 -0.24 -5.48 25.95
CA ALA A 28 -1.27 -5.47 24.92
C ALA A 28 -1.01 -6.50 23.80
N LEU A 29 0.26 -6.73 23.44
CA LEU A 29 0.65 -7.70 22.44
C LEU A 29 0.49 -9.14 22.97
N ASP A 30 0.85 -9.38 24.22
CA ASP A 30 0.64 -10.66 24.91
C ASP A 30 -0.87 -11.00 24.99
N GLN A 31 -1.68 -10.04 25.43
CA GLN A 31 -3.14 -10.17 25.50
C GLN A 31 -3.81 -10.38 24.12
N SER A 32 -3.15 -9.98 23.03
CA SER A 32 -3.63 -10.23 21.68
C SER A 32 -3.38 -11.67 21.20
N GLY A 33 -2.81 -12.53 22.04
CA GLY A 33 -2.59 -13.95 21.75
C GLY A 33 -1.27 -14.25 21.04
N MET A 34 -0.27 -13.37 21.15
CA MET A 34 1.09 -13.65 20.66
C MET A 34 1.75 -14.73 21.54
N TRP A 35 2.33 -15.76 20.93
CA TRP A 35 3.03 -16.80 21.70
C TRP A 35 4.26 -16.25 22.41
N SER A 36 4.52 -16.77 23.61
CA SER A 36 5.60 -16.32 24.49
C SER A 36 6.99 -16.44 23.85
N THR A 37 7.20 -17.44 23.00
CA THR A 37 8.45 -17.63 22.23
C THR A 37 8.68 -16.49 21.23
N ASN A 38 7.64 -16.09 20.51
CA ASN A 38 7.68 -15.01 19.53
C ASN A 38 7.79 -13.65 20.23
N LEU A 39 7.11 -13.47 21.36
CA LEU A 39 7.23 -12.29 22.19
C LEU A 39 8.66 -12.12 22.76
N ALA A 40 9.31 -13.22 23.15
CA ALA A 40 10.73 -13.20 23.53
C ALA A 40 11.65 -12.83 22.35
N GLN A 41 11.34 -13.27 21.13
CA GLN A 41 12.07 -12.88 19.93
C GLN A 41 11.91 -11.39 19.62
N ILE A 42 10.68 -10.86 19.65
CA ILE A 42 10.39 -9.43 19.43
C ILE A 42 11.14 -8.56 20.44
N LYS A 43 11.17 -8.97 21.73
CA LYS A 43 11.95 -8.28 22.77
C LYS A 43 13.44 -8.20 22.47
N LYS A 44 14.02 -9.24 21.84
CA LYS A 44 15.44 -9.25 21.44
C LYS A 44 15.74 -8.33 20.25
N MET A 45 14.72 -7.97 19.47
CA MET A 45 14.86 -7.12 18.28
C MET A 45 14.90 -5.61 18.58
N ASN A 46 14.89 -5.21 19.86
CA ASN A 46 14.92 -3.79 20.28
C ASN A 46 13.81 -2.94 19.61
N VAL A 47 12.61 -3.51 19.49
CA VAL A 47 11.46 -2.82 18.87
C VAL A 47 11.09 -1.53 19.58
N SER A 48 10.43 -0.60 18.88
CA SER A 48 9.89 0.64 19.45
C SER A 48 8.48 0.41 20.01
N ALA A 49 7.97 1.35 20.82
CA ALA A 49 6.59 1.30 21.30
C ALA A 49 5.57 1.41 20.15
N ALA A 50 5.92 2.15 19.09
CA ALA A 50 5.09 2.27 17.89
C ALA A 50 4.99 0.92 17.15
N GLU A 51 6.12 0.22 16.98
CA GLU A 51 6.10 -1.12 16.37
C GLU A 51 5.28 -2.11 17.19
N VAL A 52 5.38 -2.09 18.52
CA VAL A 52 4.53 -2.95 19.37
C VAL A 52 3.04 -2.63 19.19
N ALA A 53 2.68 -1.36 19.03
CA ALA A 53 1.30 -0.96 18.75
C ALA A 53 0.82 -1.49 17.39
N GLU A 54 1.64 -1.39 16.34
CA GLU A 54 1.31 -1.93 15.01
C GLU A 54 1.18 -3.46 15.02
N LEU A 55 2.10 -4.18 15.68
CA LEU A 55 2.01 -5.63 15.83
C LEU A 55 0.77 -6.05 16.62
N THR A 56 0.40 -5.29 17.66
CA THR A 56 -0.83 -5.52 18.42
C THR A 56 -2.06 -5.33 17.54
N LYS A 57 -2.05 -4.30 16.68
CA LYS A 57 -3.12 -4.03 15.71
C LYS A 57 -3.27 -5.18 14.72
N LEU A 58 -2.18 -5.64 14.12
CA LEU A 58 -2.17 -6.81 13.23
C LEU A 58 -2.71 -8.06 13.90
N LYS A 59 -2.29 -8.31 15.15
CA LYS A 59 -2.75 -9.47 15.91
C LYS A 59 -4.24 -9.44 16.15
N ARG A 60 -4.78 -8.29 16.55
CA ARG A 60 -6.22 -8.12 16.75
C ARG A 60 -7.02 -8.27 15.45
N ALA A 61 -6.41 -7.94 14.31
CA ALA A 61 -6.98 -8.18 12.99
C ALA A 61 -6.88 -9.64 12.51
N GLY A 62 -6.29 -10.53 13.30
CA GLY A 62 -6.20 -11.97 13.01
C GLY A 62 -4.90 -12.43 12.36
N ALA A 63 -3.87 -11.58 12.26
CA ALA A 63 -2.58 -11.98 11.70
C ALA A 63 -1.89 -13.06 12.55
N GLY A 64 -1.27 -14.05 11.89
CA GLY A 64 -0.44 -15.05 12.54
C GLY A 64 0.85 -14.46 13.13
N ASP A 65 1.42 -15.10 14.16
CA ASP A 65 2.72 -14.70 14.71
C ASP A 65 3.85 -14.70 13.67
N PRO A 66 3.95 -15.71 12.76
CA PRO A 66 5.00 -15.73 11.75
C PRO A 66 4.92 -14.54 10.80
N MET A 67 3.71 -14.11 10.45
CA MET A 67 3.46 -12.94 9.62
C MET A 67 3.94 -11.66 10.32
N CYS A 68 3.57 -11.48 11.59
CA CYS A 68 4.00 -10.34 12.41
C CYS A 68 5.54 -10.22 12.49
N LEU A 69 6.22 -11.34 12.76
CA LEU A 69 7.68 -11.39 12.82
C LEU A 69 8.34 -11.09 11.46
N SER A 70 7.77 -11.63 10.39
CA SER A 70 8.31 -11.46 9.03
C SER A 70 8.16 -10.02 8.54
N LEU A 71 7.02 -9.38 8.80
CA LEU A 71 6.79 -7.96 8.49
C LEU A 71 7.73 -7.05 9.27
N LEU A 72 7.89 -7.29 10.57
CA LEU A 72 8.81 -6.54 11.42
C LEU A 72 10.24 -6.66 10.90
N LYS A 73 10.67 -7.89 10.58
CA LYS A 73 12.00 -8.13 10.04
C LYS A 73 12.18 -7.42 8.70
N SER A 74 11.20 -7.50 7.80
CA SER A 74 11.25 -6.85 6.49
C SER A 74 11.45 -5.34 6.60
N ALA A 75 10.68 -4.67 7.46
CA ALA A 75 10.84 -3.22 7.69
C ALA A 75 12.24 -2.86 8.22
N ARG A 76 12.76 -3.68 9.14
CA ARG A 76 14.09 -3.50 9.71
C ARG A 76 15.21 -3.78 8.72
N ASP A 77 15.05 -4.75 7.83
CA ASP A 77 15.98 -5.02 6.72
C ASP A 77 16.07 -3.81 5.77
N HIS A 78 15.01 -3.00 5.67
CA HIS A 78 14.95 -1.73 4.94
C HIS A 78 15.32 -0.49 5.78
N ASN A 79 15.81 -0.68 7.00
CA ASN A 79 16.27 0.39 7.91
C ASN A 79 15.18 1.38 8.36
N HIS A 80 13.92 0.99 8.38
CA HIS A 80 12.85 1.79 8.98
C HIS A 80 12.08 1.01 10.06
N GLU A 81 11.26 1.72 10.83
CA GLU A 81 10.37 1.07 11.79
C GLU A 81 9.17 0.45 11.06
N PHE A 82 8.61 -0.61 11.61
CA PHE A 82 7.37 -1.17 11.08
C PHE A 82 6.17 -0.27 11.42
N THR A 83 5.66 0.45 10.42
CA THR A 83 4.51 1.37 10.53
C THR A 83 3.31 1.01 9.65
N SER A 84 3.44 -0.05 8.84
CA SER A 84 2.49 -0.38 7.76
C SER A 84 1.35 -1.33 8.20
N GLY A 85 0.96 -1.30 9.47
CA GLY A 85 -0.04 -2.23 10.01
C GLY A 85 -1.42 -2.08 9.35
N ASP A 86 -1.85 -0.83 9.10
CA ASP A 86 -3.14 -0.56 8.43
C ASP A 86 -3.14 -1.07 6.99
N SER A 87 -2.07 -0.84 6.23
CA SER A 87 -1.89 -1.36 4.86
C SER A 87 -2.03 -2.89 4.79
N VAL A 88 -1.43 -3.60 5.75
CA VAL A 88 -1.53 -5.07 5.82
C VAL A 88 -2.95 -5.52 6.12
N ILE A 89 -3.65 -4.83 7.03
CA ILE A 89 -5.05 -5.13 7.38
C ILE A 89 -5.96 -4.93 6.17
N GLU A 90 -5.79 -3.83 5.44
CA GLU A 90 -6.56 -3.53 4.23
C GLU A 90 -6.32 -4.57 3.13
N LEU A 91 -5.06 -4.96 2.89
CA LEU A 91 -4.71 -5.99 1.93
C LEU A 91 -5.29 -7.35 2.31
N SER A 92 -5.17 -7.75 3.59
CA SER A 92 -5.76 -8.98 4.10
C SER A 92 -7.29 -8.97 3.93
N GLY A 93 -7.94 -7.85 4.27
CA GLY A 93 -9.38 -7.65 4.08
C GLY A 93 -9.83 -7.67 2.61
N ALA A 94 -8.96 -7.27 1.68
CA ALA A 94 -9.18 -7.38 0.23
C ALA A 94 -8.93 -8.80 -0.31
N GLY A 95 -8.50 -9.75 0.53
CA GLY A 95 -8.29 -11.14 0.17
C GLY A 95 -6.92 -11.45 -0.43
N TYR A 96 -5.90 -10.64 -0.13
CA TYR A 96 -4.50 -10.99 -0.39
C TYR A 96 -4.01 -12.03 0.61
N THR A 97 -3.19 -12.96 0.14
CA THR A 97 -2.55 -13.97 0.98
C THR A 97 -1.36 -13.39 1.73
N ASP A 98 -0.99 -13.98 2.87
CA ASP A 98 0.21 -13.58 3.64
C ASP A 98 1.47 -13.55 2.77
N ALA A 99 1.61 -14.50 1.85
CA ALA A 99 2.76 -14.57 0.93
C ALA A 99 2.82 -13.35 -0.01
N GLU A 100 1.68 -12.94 -0.58
CA GLU A 100 1.60 -11.77 -1.46
C GLU A 100 1.86 -10.46 -0.69
N ILE A 101 1.33 -10.35 0.53
CA ILE A 101 1.59 -9.19 1.40
C ILE A 101 3.06 -9.13 1.79
N LEU A 102 3.71 -10.27 2.07
CA LEU A 102 5.14 -10.32 2.36
C LEU A 102 6.01 -9.96 1.15
N GLU A 103 5.60 -10.30 -0.08
CA GLU A 103 6.30 -9.85 -1.29
C GLU A 103 6.31 -8.32 -1.37
N MET A 104 5.17 -7.66 -1.09
CA MET A 104 5.07 -6.20 -1.03
C MET A 104 5.91 -5.60 0.11
N ALA A 105 5.95 -6.26 1.28
CA ALA A 105 6.77 -5.84 2.41
C ALA A 105 8.26 -5.92 2.08
N GLN A 106 8.70 -6.98 1.40
CA GLN A 106 10.08 -7.17 0.98
C GLN A 106 10.52 -6.16 -0.08
N ALA A 107 9.59 -5.66 -0.88
CA ALA A 107 9.85 -4.56 -1.82
C ALA A 107 9.87 -3.17 -1.15
N ASP A 108 9.53 -3.07 0.14
CA ASP A 108 9.26 -1.81 0.85
C ASP A 108 8.17 -0.97 0.16
N LYS A 109 7.02 -1.61 -0.11
CA LYS A 109 5.94 -1.03 -0.92
C LYS A 109 4.55 -1.13 -0.29
N LEU A 110 4.43 -1.63 0.95
CA LEU A 110 3.14 -1.79 1.61
C LEU A 110 2.34 -0.48 1.61
N ASP A 111 2.88 0.61 2.15
CA ASP A 111 2.14 1.87 2.26
C ASP A 111 2.03 2.62 0.92
N ALA A 112 2.96 2.38 0.00
CA ALA A 112 2.95 3.03 -1.31
C ALA A 112 1.87 2.44 -2.23
N LEU A 113 1.60 1.14 -2.12
CA LEU A 113 0.81 0.40 -3.11
C LEU A 113 -0.46 -0.24 -2.54
N SER A 114 -0.64 -0.31 -1.21
CA SER A 114 -1.78 -0.98 -0.58
C SER A 114 -3.13 -0.47 -1.08
N SER A 115 -3.38 0.84 -1.03
CA SER A 115 -4.67 1.41 -1.45
C SER A 115 -4.98 1.14 -2.92
N ASP A 116 -3.97 1.20 -3.79
CA ASP A 116 -4.12 0.90 -5.20
C ASP A 116 -4.39 -0.59 -5.44
N ALA A 117 -3.64 -1.46 -4.76
CA ALA A 117 -3.82 -2.91 -4.83
C ALA A 117 -5.22 -3.34 -4.34
N VAL A 118 -5.70 -2.73 -3.26
CA VAL A 118 -7.06 -2.93 -2.74
C VAL A 118 -8.09 -2.48 -3.77
N MET A 119 -7.94 -1.27 -4.34
CA MET A 119 -8.86 -0.77 -5.36
C MET A 119 -8.91 -1.68 -6.60
N LEU A 120 -7.76 -2.13 -7.11
CA LEU A 120 -7.69 -3.03 -8.28
C LEU A 120 -8.39 -4.36 -8.02
N LYS A 121 -8.28 -4.88 -6.79
CA LYS A 121 -8.97 -6.09 -6.35
C LYS A 121 -10.49 -5.88 -6.24
N LEU A 122 -10.93 -4.74 -5.70
CA LEU A 122 -12.34 -4.34 -5.62
C LEU A 122 -12.98 -4.12 -7.00
N ILE A 123 -12.21 -3.64 -7.98
CA ILE A 123 -12.62 -3.56 -9.39
C ILE A 123 -12.86 -4.97 -10.00
N GLY A 124 -12.43 -6.03 -9.31
CA GLY A 124 -12.62 -7.41 -9.71
C GLY A 124 -11.57 -7.89 -10.70
N LEU A 125 -10.32 -7.42 -10.55
CA LEU A 125 -9.16 -8.05 -11.18
C LEU A 125 -8.69 -9.27 -10.39
N SER A 126 -8.14 -10.25 -11.09
CA SER A 126 -7.44 -11.37 -10.46
C SER A 126 -6.11 -10.92 -9.83
N ASN A 127 -5.62 -11.67 -8.83
CA ASN A 127 -4.37 -11.33 -8.14
C ASN A 127 -3.18 -11.23 -9.09
N SER A 128 -3.08 -12.14 -10.07
CA SER A 128 -2.00 -12.14 -11.06
C SER A 128 -2.01 -10.86 -11.90
N THR A 129 -3.19 -10.38 -12.31
CA THR A 129 -3.31 -9.10 -13.04
C THR A 129 -2.96 -7.91 -12.16
N VAL A 130 -3.38 -7.91 -10.89
CA VAL A 130 -2.99 -6.83 -9.97
C VAL A 130 -1.47 -6.80 -9.80
N GLN A 131 -0.82 -7.94 -9.61
CA GLN A 131 0.64 -8.03 -9.52
C GLN A 131 1.35 -7.51 -10.77
N VAL A 132 0.80 -7.77 -11.98
CA VAL A 132 1.35 -7.19 -13.22
C VAL A 132 1.25 -5.66 -13.21
N VAL A 133 0.11 -5.10 -12.80
CA VAL A 133 -0.06 -3.63 -12.73
C VAL A 133 0.92 -3.03 -11.74
N ILE A 134 1.02 -3.60 -10.54
CA ILE A 134 1.89 -3.16 -9.44
C ILE A 134 3.35 -3.20 -9.88
N ARG A 135 3.82 -4.34 -10.38
CA ARG A 135 5.20 -4.52 -10.85
C ARG A 135 5.59 -3.52 -11.94
N ARG A 136 4.68 -3.21 -12.86
CA ARG A 136 4.94 -2.20 -13.89
C ARG A 136 5.05 -0.79 -13.31
N ARG A 137 4.21 -0.43 -12.33
CA ARG A 137 4.29 0.86 -11.63
C ARG A 137 5.61 0.99 -10.88
N GLU A 138 6.04 -0.06 -10.20
CA GLU A 138 7.34 -0.10 -9.51
C GLU A 138 8.51 0.10 -10.47
N GLN A 139 8.43 -0.47 -11.67
CA GLN A 139 9.44 -0.31 -12.73
C GLN A 139 9.35 1.05 -13.44
N GLY A 140 8.42 1.92 -13.07
CA GLY A 140 8.17 3.19 -13.75
C GLY A 140 7.68 3.01 -15.20
N LEU A 141 7.20 1.82 -15.55
CA LEU A 141 6.71 1.53 -16.89
C LEU A 141 5.30 2.12 -17.08
N PRO A 142 4.99 2.63 -18.28
CA PRO A 142 3.64 3.04 -18.63
C PRO A 142 2.63 1.92 -18.36
N THR A 143 1.58 2.25 -17.63
CA THR A 143 0.51 1.32 -17.25
C THR A 143 -0.77 2.10 -16.93
N LEU A 144 -1.90 1.40 -16.97
CA LEU A 144 -3.20 1.98 -16.71
C LEU A 144 -3.35 2.36 -15.23
N THR A 145 -4.00 3.49 -14.96
CA THR A 145 -4.40 3.84 -13.59
C THR A 145 -5.55 2.95 -13.13
N SER A 146 -5.71 2.81 -11.82
CA SER A 146 -6.79 2.01 -11.23
C SER A 146 -8.17 2.56 -11.63
N ALA A 147 -8.32 3.87 -11.74
CA ALA A 147 -9.54 4.52 -12.23
C ALA A 147 -9.84 4.17 -13.70
N GLN A 148 -8.82 4.14 -14.56
CA GLN A 148 -8.97 3.76 -15.97
C GLN A 148 -9.36 2.29 -16.12
N ILE A 149 -8.75 1.41 -15.33
CA ILE A 149 -9.10 -0.01 -15.27
C ILE A 149 -10.55 -0.19 -14.80
N GLY A 150 -10.97 0.55 -13.77
CA GLY A 150 -12.36 0.53 -13.27
C GLY A 150 -13.36 0.95 -14.35
N ARG A 151 -13.06 2.01 -15.11
CA ARG A 151 -13.90 2.44 -16.25
C ARG A 151 -13.97 1.38 -17.35
N LEU A 152 -12.84 0.77 -17.72
CA LEU A 152 -12.80 -0.34 -18.68
C LEU A 152 -13.69 -1.51 -18.22
N LYS A 153 -13.61 -1.90 -16.95
CA LYS A 153 -14.49 -2.94 -16.39
C LYS A 153 -15.96 -2.52 -16.42
N ASN A 154 -16.28 -1.27 -16.12
CA ASN A 154 -17.65 -0.75 -16.13
C ASN A 154 -18.29 -0.68 -17.52
N ILE A 155 -17.49 -0.58 -18.59
CA ILE A 155 -17.97 -0.70 -19.98
C ILE A 155 -17.98 -2.14 -20.49
N GLY A 156 -17.63 -3.11 -19.64
CA GLY A 156 -17.68 -4.54 -19.97
C GLY A 156 -16.42 -5.11 -20.61
N GLU A 157 -15.29 -4.38 -20.59
CA GLU A 157 -14.04 -4.91 -21.12
C GLU A 157 -13.52 -6.09 -20.30
N SER A 158 -13.07 -7.13 -21.01
CA SER A 158 -12.53 -8.32 -20.37
C SER A 158 -11.17 -8.05 -19.72
N GLU A 159 -10.86 -8.78 -18.65
CA GLU A 159 -9.56 -8.68 -17.97
C GLU A 159 -8.39 -9.00 -18.90
N LYS A 160 -8.57 -9.96 -19.83
CA LYS A 160 -7.59 -10.26 -20.88
C LYS A 160 -7.27 -9.03 -21.73
N LYS A 161 -8.31 -8.29 -22.16
CA LYS A 161 -8.12 -7.06 -22.95
C LYS A 161 -7.42 -5.97 -22.14
N ILE A 162 -7.77 -5.84 -20.86
CA ILE A 162 -7.10 -4.89 -19.94
C ILE A 162 -5.62 -5.24 -19.81
N LEU A 163 -5.26 -6.51 -19.65
CA LEU A 163 -3.87 -6.97 -19.64
C LEU A 163 -3.14 -6.65 -20.94
N ASP A 164 -3.76 -6.88 -22.10
CA ASP A 164 -3.15 -6.53 -23.39
C ASP A 164 -2.83 -5.03 -23.48
N LEU A 165 -3.74 -4.17 -23.01
CA LEU A 165 -3.54 -2.72 -22.96
C LEU A 165 -2.42 -2.31 -21.99
N ILE A 166 -2.30 -3.01 -20.85
CA ILE A 166 -1.20 -2.83 -19.90
C ILE A 166 0.14 -3.21 -20.53
N TYR A 167 0.22 -4.35 -21.22
CA TYR A 167 1.44 -4.80 -21.88
C TYR A 167 1.86 -3.91 -23.05
N GLN A 168 0.90 -3.32 -23.76
CA GLN A 168 1.16 -2.33 -24.81
C GLN A 168 1.79 -1.04 -24.27
N GLY A 169 1.79 -0.83 -22.94
CA GLY A 169 2.43 0.32 -22.33
C GLY A 169 1.73 1.63 -22.68
N LEU A 170 0.40 1.63 -22.76
CA LEU A 170 -0.35 2.85 -22.98
C LEU A 170 -0.08 3.84 -21.84
N SER A 171 0.38 5.04 -22.18
CA SER A 171 0.48 6.15 -21.24
C SER A 171 -0.91 6.55 -20.73
N GLY A 172 -0.97 7.18 -19.55
CA GLY A 172 -2.23 7.61 -18.95
C GLY A 172 -3.11 8.43 -19.90
N GLN A 173 -2.53 9.31 -20.73
CA GLN A 173 -3.29 10.11 -21.69
C GLN A 173 -3.82 9.30 -22.88
N GLN A 174 -3.05 8.34 -23.39
CA GLN A 174 -3.48 7.45 -24.47
C GLN A 174 -4.60 6.52 -23.99
N ALA A 175 -4.45 5.99 -22.77
CA ALA A 175 -5.48 5.22 -22.10
C ALA A 175 -6.76 6.04 -21.92
N GLU A 176 -6.65 7.29 -21.47
CA GLU A 176 -7.79 8.17 -21.26
C GLU A 176 -8.57 8.41 -22.56
N SER A 177 -7.84 8.67 -23.64
CA SER A 177 -8.42 8.86 -24.98
C SER A 177 -9.07 7.59 -25.52
N TYR A 178 -8.51 6.42 -25.19
CA TYR A 178 -9.08 5.13 -25.55
C TYR A 178 -10.38 4.85 -24.78
N VAL A 179 -10.37 4.99 -23.45
CA VAL A 179 -11.54 4.77 -22.59
C VAL A 179 -12.68 5.73 -22.94
N THR A 180 -12.39 7.01 -23.13
CA THR A 180 -13.39 8.03 -23.48
C THR A 180 -14.10 7.70 -24.80
N ARG A 181 -13.34 7.19 -25.78
CA ARG A 181 -13.90 6.77 -27.07
C ARG A 181 -14.85 5.58 -26.92
N LEU A 182 -14.48 4.61 -26.09
CA LEU A 182 -15.33 3.44 -25.83
C LEU A 182 -16.59 3.81 -25.06
N GLU A 183 -16.48 4.70 -24.07
CA GLU A 183 -17.62 5.22 -23.32
C GLU A 183 -18.58 5.99 -24.23
N ALA A 184 -18.07 6.84 -25.12
CA ALA A 184 -18.89 7.53 -26.11
C ALA A 184 -19.62 6.53 -27.02
N ALA A 185 -18.91 5.53 -27.55
CA ALA A 185 -19.51 4.48 -28.38
C ALA A 185 -20.63 3.73 -27.63
N ARG A 186 -20.40 3.36 -26.36
CA ARG A 186 -21.42 2.72 -25.51
C ARG A 186 -22.63 3.64 -25.29
N ASN A 187 -22.40 4.89 -24.93
CA ASN A 187 -23.47 5.85 -24.63
C ASN A 187 -24.34 6.13 -25.87
N HIS A 188 -23.78 6.03 -27.07
CA HIS A 188 -24.49 6.22 -28.33
C HIS A 188 -25.02 4.92 -28.96
N ALA A 189 -24.66 3.74 -28.45
CA ALA A 189 -25.08 2.45 -29.00
C ALA A 189 -26.60 2.20 -28.95
N HIS A 190 -27.34 3.01 -28.18
CA HIS A 190 -28.80 2.92 -28.03
C HIS A 190 -29.51 4.24 -28.35
N THR A 191 -28.85 5.20 -28.99
CA THR A 191 -29.43 6.50 -29.36
C THR A 191 -29.82 6.58 -30.82
N ASP A 192 -30.15 5.45 -31.47
CA ASP A 192 -30.74 5.46 -32.80
C ASP A 192 -32.11 6.13 -32.73
N PHE A 193 -32.13 7.45 -32.98
CA PHE A 193 -33.35 8.22 -33.16
C PHE A 193 -34.06 7.68 -34.40
N VAL A 194 -35.05 6.81 -34.19
CA VAL A 194 -35.98 6.41 -35.25
C VAL A 194 -36.76 7.65 -35.63
N HIS A 195 -36.46 8.23 -36.80
CA HIS A 195 -37.29 9.27 -37.39
C HIS A 195 -38.69 8.69 -37.64
N VAL A 196 -39.63 8.98 -36.74
CA VAL A 196 -41.05 8.70 -36.95
C VAL A 196 -41.51 9.57 -38.12
N ARG A 197 -41.54 9.01 -39.34
CA ARG A 197 -42.14 9.66 -40.49
C ARG A 197 -43.62 9.86 -40.19
N GLY A 198 -44.00 11.12 -39.94
CA GLY A 198 -45.38 11.51 -39.65
C GLY A 198 -46.35 10.94 -40.69
N ARG A 199 -47.48 10.40 -40.20
CA ARG A 199 -48.59 9.95 -41.04
C ARG A 199 -49.06 11.11 -41.92
N ARG A 200 -49.13 10.87 -43.23
CA ARG A 200 -49.83 11.78 -44.16
C ARG A 200 -51.29 11.91 -43.71
N PRO A 201 -51.81 13.14 -43.51
CA PRO A 201 -53.23 13.34 -43.27
C PRO A 201 -54.02 12.90 -44.51
N ARG A 202 -55.12 12.17 -44.29
CA ARG A 202 -56.13 11.84 -45.30
C ARG A 202 -57.23 12.87 -45.25
#